data_AF-A0A383E2P7-F1
#
_entry.id   AF-A0A383E2P7-F1
#
_cell.length_a   1.000
_cell.length_b   1.000
_cell.length_c   1.000
_cell.angle_alpha   90.00
_cell.angle_beta   90.00
_cell.angle_gamma   90.00
#
_symmetry.space_group_name_H-M   'P 1'
#
loop_
_entity.id
_entity.type
_entity.pdbx_description
1 polymer ?
#
loop_
_entity_poly.entity_id
_entity_poly.type
_entity_poly.pdbx_seq_one_letter_code
_entity_poly.pdbx_strand_id
1 'polypeptide(L)'
;MSKQADKRIAELSDALEEHNYRYHVLAEPGVSDAEYDAMMAELLTLEEAHPLLRKADSPAQRVGGEPTSDFPSVRHSAPMLSLDNSYSRQDVLAFDQRVRDALPEEEVSYVAELKTDGVALSLLYENSRL
;
A
#
# COMPACT_ATOMS: atom_id res chain seq x y z
N MET A 1 -9.51 13.11 -38.71
CA MET A 1 -9.17 13.51 -37.32
C MET A 1 -9.50 12.40 -36.33
N SER A 2 -10.74 11.90 -36.25
CA SER A 2 -11.10 10.80 -35.31
C SER A 2 -10.25 9.51 -35.43
N LYS A 3 -9.88 9.04 -36.63
CA LYS A 3 -9.02 7.84 -36.79
C LYS A 3 -7.61 8.00 -36.19
N GLN A 4 -7.08 9.22 -36.17
CA GLN A 4 -5.75 9.47 -35.62
C GLN A 4 -5.79 9.53 -34.09
N ALA A 5 -6.85 10.14 -33.55
CA ALA A 5 -7.11 10.13 -32.10
C ALA A 5 -7.36 8.70 -31.59
N ASP A 6 -8.17 7.91 -32.29
CA ASP A 6 -8.43 6.50 -31.95
C ASP A 6 -7.14 5.67 -31.89
N LYS A 7 -6.28 5.81 -32.91
CA LYS A 7 -4.96 5.15 -32.93
C LYS A 7 -4.09 5.59 -31.76
N ARG A 8 -4.04 6.89 -31.46
CA ARG A 8 -3.20 7.42 -30.37
C ARG A 8 -3.71 7.03 -29.00
N ILE A 9 -5.03 7.02 -28.79
CA ILE A 9 -5.67 6.51 -27.57
C ILE A 9 -5.27 5.06 -27.36
N ALA A 10 -5.39 4.21 -28.38
CA ALA A 10 -4.99 2.81 -28.28
C ALA A 10 -3.49 2.65 -27.94
N GLU A 11 -2.60 3.38 -28.61
CA GLU A 11 -1.16 3.34 -28.33
C GLU A 11 -0.83 3.77 -26.89
N LEU A 12 -1.47 4.82 -26.38
CA LEU A 12 -1.28 5.28 -25.00
C LEU A 12 -1.84 4.30 -23.99
N SER A 13 -3.03 3.73 -24.25
CA SER A 13 -3.62 2.71 -23.37
C SER A 13 -2.71 1.50 -23.25
N ASP A 14 -2.24 0.94 -24.36
CA ASP A 14 -1.36 -0.24 -24.37
C ASP A 14 -0.03 0.05 -23.64
N ALA A 15 0.57 1.22 -23.87
CA ALA A 15 1.81 1.61 -23.19
C ALA A 15 1.62 1.80 -21.68
N LEU A 16 0.54 2.47 -21.26
CA LEU A 16 0.22 2.67 -19.85
C LEU A 16 -0.08 1.35 -19.14
N GLU A 17 -0.74 0.40 -19.79
CA GLU A 17 -0.96 -0.94 -19.23
C GLU A 17 0.35 -1.71 -19.00
N GLU A 18 1.26 -1.71 -19.98
CA GLU A 18 2.58 -2.32 -19.85
C GLU A 18 3.38 -1.68 -18.70
N HIS A 19 3.35 -0.35 -18.58
CA HIS A 19 4.03 0.35 -17.50
C HIS A 19 3.39 0.06 -16.13
N ASN A 20 2.06 -0.04 -16.06
CA ASN A 20 1.37 -0.44 -14.84
C ASN A 20 1.73 -1.87 -14.42
N TYR A 21 1.80 -2.81 -15.36
CA TYR A 21 2.23 -4.18 -15.08
C TYR A 21 3.67 -4.23 -14.56
N ARG A 22 4.59 -3.53 -15.23
CA ARG A 22 5.98 -3.41 -14.80
C ARG A 22 6.13 -2.81 -13.41
N TYR A 23 5.37 -1.75 -13.12
CA TYR A 23 5.44 -1.05 -11.83
C TYR A 23 4.80 -1.88 -10.71
N HIS A 24 3.57 -2.34 -10.90
CA HIS A 24 2.78 -2.98 -9.83
C HIS A 24 3.05 -4.48 -9.67
N VAL A 25 3.41 -5.20 -10.73
CA VAL A 25 3.59 -6.66 -10.70
C VAL A 25 5.06 -7.03 -10.70
N LEU A 26 5.86 -6.46 -11.61
CA LEU A 26 7.28 -6.81 -11.72
C LEU A 26 8.20 -6.02 -10.78
N ALA A 27 7.73 -4.90 -10.22
CA ALA A 27 8.54 -3.95 -9.46
C ALA A 27 9.78 -3.43 -10.24
N GLU A 28 9.66 -3.34 -11.58
CA GLU A 28 10.71 -2.93 -12.51
C GLU A 28 10.21 -1.79 -13.42
N PRO A 29 10.09 -0.55 -12.90
CA PRO A 29 9.58 0.58 -13.68
C PRO A 29 10.44 0.83 -14.94
N GLY A 30 9.79 0.83 -16.10
CA GLY A 30 10.45 1.06 -17.39
C GLY A 30 10.56 2.53 -17.81
N VAL A 31 9.85 3.42 -17.12
CA VAL A 31 9.81 4.88 -17.36
C VAL A 31 9.79 5.62 -16.03
N SER A 32 10.18 6.88 -16.04
CA SER A 32 10.05 7.76 -14.88
C SER A 32 8.60 8.17 -14.63
N ASP A 33 8.29 8.56 -13.39
CA ASP A 33 6.97 9.08 -13.01
C ASP A 33 6.52 10.24 -13.92
N ALA A 34 7.44 11.14 -14.27
CA ALA A 34 7.14 12.28 -15.14
C ALA A 34 6.76 11.87 -16.57
N GLU A 35 7.37 10.82 -17.12
CA GLU A 35 7.02 10.27 -18.43
C GLU A 35 5.66 9.57 -18.38
N TYR A 36 5.41 8.81 -17.32
CA TYR A 36 4.11 8.16 -17.08
C TYR A 36 2.98 9.19 -16.97
N ASP A 37 3.17 10.23 -16.15
CA ASP A 37 2.20 11.31 -15.95
C ASP A 37 1.92 12.07 -17.25
N ALA A 38 2.95 12.30 -18.08
CA ALA A 38 2.77 12.94 -19.39
C ALA A 38 1.90 12.09 -20.33
N MET A 39 2.12 10.77 -20.38
CA MET A 39 1.29 9.85 -21.17
C MET A 39 -0.15 9.80 -20.66
N MET A 40 -0.34 9.75 -19.35
CA MET A 40 -1.67 9.73 -18.72
C MET A 40 -2.44 11.04 -18.99
N ALA A 41 -1.77 12.18 -18.89
CA ALA A 41 -2.37 13.48 -19.18
C ALA A 41 -2.77 13.62 -20.66
N GLU A 42 -1.94 13.10 -21.58
CA GLU A 42 -2.27 13.07 -23.01
C GLU A 42 -3.50 12.19 -23.28
N LEU A 43 -3.55 10.98 -22.69
CA LEU A 43 -4.69 10.06 -22.82
C LEU A 43 -5.98 10.72 -22.33
N LEU A 44 -5.96 11.32 -21.14
CA LEU A 44 -7.10 12.05 -20.57
C LEU A 44 -7.58 13.16 -21.51
N THR A 45 -6.66 13.97 -22.03
CA THR A 45 -6.99 15.07 -22.95
C THR A 45 -7.67 14.55 -24.22
N LEU A 46 -7.17 13.44 -24.78
CA LEU A 46 -7.74 12.83 -25.98
C LEU A 46 -9.12 12.22 -25.73
N GLU A 47 -9.32 11.55 -24.60
CA GLU A 47 -10.62 10.99 -24.22
C GLU A 47 -11.66 12.08 -23.94
N GLU A 48 -11.28 13.19 -23.32
CA GLU A 48 -12.15 14.35 -23.11
C GLU A 48 -12.56 15.01 -24.43
N ALA A 49 -11.61 15.17 -25.36
CA ALA A 49 -11.87 15.71 -26.68
C ALA A 49 -12.70 14.75 -27.57
N HIS A 50 -12.65 13.45 -27.29
CA HIS A 50 -13.35 12.42 -28.04
C HIS A 50 -14.09 11.41 -27.14
N PRO A 51 -15.19 11.82 -26.46
CA PRO A 51 -15.88 10.98 -25.48
C PRO A 51 -16.39 9.63 -26.01
N LEU A 52 -16.66 9.55 -27.32
CA LEU A 52 -17.10 8.31 -27.99
C LEU A 52 -15.98 7.27 -28.17
N LEU A 53 -14.72 7.67 -28.06
CA LEU A 53 -13.55 6.78 -28.17
C LEU A 53 -13.06 6.29 -26.81
N ARG A 54 -13.60 6.85 -25.72
CA ARG A 54 -13.27 6.46 -24.36
C ARG A 54 -13.81 5.07 -24.06
N LYS A 55 -12.91 4.11 -23.78
CA LYS A 55 -13.28 2.74 -23.41
C LYS A 55 -13.50 2.62 -21.90
N ALA A 56 -14.32 1.65 -21.50
CA ALA A 56 -14.64 1.39 -20.09
C ALA A 56 -13.45 0.83 -19.30
N ASP A 57 -12.53 0.16 -19.98
CA ASP A 57 -11.31 -0.44 -19.42
C ASP A 57 -10.08 0.47 -19.53
N SER A 58 -10.25 1.70 -20.02
CA SER A 58 -9.15 2.67 -20.18
C SER A 58 -8.34 2.83 -18.89
N PRO A 59 -6.99 2.84 -18.97
CA PRO A 59 -6.13 3.11 -17.81
C PRO A 59 -6.45 4.42 -17.10
N ALA A 60 -6.97 5.42 -17.84
CA ALA A 60 -7.41 6.70 -17.28
C ALA A 60 -8.66 6.61 -16.39
N GLN A 61 -9.36 5.47 -16.38
CA GLN A 61 -10.52 5.21 -15.52
C GLN A 61 -10.22 4.30 -14.33
N ARG A 62 -9.02 3.73 -14.25
CA ARG A 62 -8.65 2.78 -13.18
C ARG A 62 -7.71 3.44 -12.19
N VAL A 63 -7.85 3.09 -10.92
CA VAL A 63 -6.94 3.49 -9.85
C VAL A 63 -6.20 2.23 -9.40
N GLY A 64 -4.89 2.17 -9.69
CA GLY A 64 -4.01 1.04 -9.34
C GLY A 64 -4.03 -0.13 -10.33
N GLY A 65 -2.94 -0.90 -10.35
CA GLY A 65 -2.79 -2.14 -11.12
C GLY A 65 -3.42 -3.37 -10.46
N GLU A 66 -3.28 -4.54 -11.11
CA GLU A 66 -3.72 -5.80 -10.50
C GLU A 66 -2.95 -6.07 -9.19
N PRO A 67 -3.63 -6.57 -8.13
CA PRO A 67 -2.96 -6.95 -6.89
C PRO A 67 -1.92 -8.04 -7.18
N THR A 68 -0.65 -7.78 -6.88
CA THR A 68 0.36 -8.83 -6.95
C THR A 68 0.02 -9.93 -5.94
N SER A 69 0.16 -11.18 -6.36
CA SER A 69 -0.03 -12.35 -5.50
C SER A 69 1.29 -12.83 -4.87
N ASP A 70 2.41 -12.26 -5.30
CA ASP A 70 3.75 -12.69 -4.90
C ASP A 70 4.29 -11.82 -3.75
N PHE A 71 3.92 -12.18 -2.53
CA PHE A 71 4.59 -11.69 -1.33
C PHE A 71 5.58 -12.75 -0.83
N PRO A 72 6.89 -12.60 -1.08
CA PRO A 72 7.87 -13.54 -0.55
C PRO A 72 7.87 -13.48 0.97
N SER A 73 7.75 -14.65 1.61
CA SER A 73 7.86 -14.76 3.07
C SER A 73 9.26 -14.39 3.53
N VAL A 74 9.35 -13.40 4.41
CA VAL A 74 10.61 -13.01 5.06
C VAL A 74 10.62 -13.44 6.52
N ARG A 75 11.80 -13.77 7.03
CA ARG A 75 11.99 -13.99 8.46
C ARG A 75 12.30 -12.66 9.13
N HIS A 76 11.44 -12.24 10.06
CA HIS A 76 11.73 -11.06 10.89
C HIS A 76 13.00 -11.25 11.72
N SER A 77 13.73 -10.15 11.95
CA SER A 77 14.94 -10.14 12.79
C SER A 77 14.64 -10.50 14.26
N ALA A 78 13.44 -10.16 14.73
CA ALA A 78 12.89 -10.57 16.01
C ALA A 78 11.42 -11.05 15.84
N PRO A 79 10.91 -11.94 16.71
CA PRO A 79 9.50 -12.34 16.67
C PRO A 79 8.58 -11.14 16.85
N MET A 80 7.59 -10.98 15.97
CA MET A 80 6.48 -10.06 16.19
C MET A 80 5.49 -10.70 17.16
N LEU A 81 5.30 -10.10 18.33
CA LEU A 81 4.42 -10.62 19.37
C LEU A 81 2.97 -10.15 19.17
N SER A 82 2.04 -10.91 19.76
CA SER A 82 0.65 -10.48 19.94
C SER A 82 0.44 -10.01 21.38
N LEU A 83 -0.68 -9.32 21.62
CA LEU A 83 -1.16 -8.96 22.94
C LEU A 83 -2.33 -9.87 23.33
N ASP A 84 -2.41 -10.22 24.61
CA ASP A 84 -3.62 -10.78 25.19
C ASP A 84 -4.70 -9.68 25.35
N ASN A 85 -5.96 -10.08 25.27
CA ASN A 85 -7.09 -9.16 25.34
C ASN A 85 -7.73 -9.14 26.74
N SER A 86 -8.39 -8.02 27.04
CA SER A 86 -9.22 -7.84 28.23
C SER A 86 -10.52 -7.16 27.83
N TYR A 87 -11.63 -7.54 28.50
CA TYR A 87 -12.97 -6.98 28.25
C TYR A 87 -13.59 -6.38 29.51
N SER A 88 -12.88 -6.42 30.64
CA SER A 88 -13.38 -5.91 31.91
C SER A 88 -12.30 -5.15 32.67
N ARG A 89 -12.74 -4.20 33.49
CA ARG A 89 -11.86 -3.50 34.43
C ARG A 89 -11.16 -4.48 35.38
N GLN A 90 -11.84 -5.55 35.77
CA GLN A 90 -11.31 -6.52 36.73
C GLN A 90 -10.13 -7.30 36.14
N ASP A 91 -10.19 -7.65 34.86
CA ASP A 91 -9.08 -8.33 34.17
C ASP A 91 -7.83 -7.44 34.10
N VAL A 92 -8.01 -6.14 33.85
CA VAL A 92 -6.90 -5.16 33.85
C VAL A 92 -6.27 -5.02 35.24
N LEU A 93 -7.09 -4.96 36.29
CA LEU A 93 -6.60 -4.91 37.67
C LEU A 93 -5.87 -6.20 38.07
N ALA A 94 -6.36 -7.36 37.63
CA ALA A 94 -5.70 -8.63 37.86
C ALA A 94 -4.36 -8.72 37.11
N PHE A 95 -4.29 -8.13 35.90
CA PHE A 95 -3.03 -7.98 35.19
C PHE A 95 -2.04 -7.11 35.96
N ASP A 96 -2.46 -5.93 36.44
CA ASP A 96 -1.62 -5.04 37.26
C ASP A 96 -1.10 -5.76 38.52
N GLN A 97 -1.97 -6.51 39.20
CA GLN A 97 -1.56 -7.29 40.37
C GLN A 97 -0.46 -8.29 40.03
N ARG A 98 -0.61 -9.06 38.94
CA ARG A 98 0.43 -10.02 38.50
C ARG A 98 1.76 -9.35 38.19
N VAL A 99 1.73 -8.15 37.59
CA VAL A 99 2.95 -7.38 37.30
C VAL A 99 3.63 -6.94 38.60
N ARG A 100 2.89 -6.39 39.56
CA ARG A 100 3.43 -5.95 40.85
C ARG A 100 3.96 -7.11 41.69
N ASP A 101 3.26 -8.24 41.69
CA ASP A 101 3.72 -9.45 42.38
C ASP A 101 5.05 -9.97 41.80
N ALA A 102 5.24 -9.82 40.49
CA ALA A 102 6.48 -10.21 39.81
C ALA A 102 7.62 -9.20 39.99
N LEU A 103 7.32 -7.96 40.39
CA LEU A 103 8.26 -6.83 40.52
C LEU A 103 8.08 -6.13 41.89
N PRO A 104 8.30 -6.83 43.02
CA PRO A 104 7.89 -6.36 44.35
C PRO A 104 8.65 -5.14 44.87
N GLU A 105 9.83 -4.83 44.32
CA GLU A 105 10.69 -3.72 44.77
C GLU A 105 10.71 -2.54 43.78
N GLU A 106 9.94 -2.63 42.70
CA GLU A 106 9.96 -1.64 41.60
C GLU A 106 8.70 -0.77 41.58
N GLU A 107 8.86 0.50 41.21
CA GLU A 107 7.73 1.36 40.93
C GLU A 107 7.21 1.09 39.51
N VAL A 108 6.04 0.45 39.41
CA VAL A 108 5.42 0.10 38.12
C VAL A 108 4.62 1.28 37.57
N SER A 109 4.96 1.70 36.34
CA SER A 109 4.21 2.67 35.54
C SER A 109 3.81 2.07 34.18
N TYR A 110 2.73 2.60 33.58
CA TYR A 110 2.20 2.12 32.32
C TYR A 110 2.12 3.23 31.28
N VAL A 111 2.34 2.86 30.02
CA VAL A 111 2.01 3.68 28.86
C VAL A 111 0.69 3.16 28.29
N ALA A 112 -0.29 4.05 28.12
CA ALA A 112 -1.56 3.72 27.51
C ALA A 112 -1.60 4.29 26.09
N GLU A 113 -1.68 3.41 25.10
CA GLU A 113 -1.76 3.75 23.69
C GLU A 113 -3.12 3.33 23.13
N LEU A 114 -3.60 4.04 22.11
CA LEU A 114 -4.79 3.62 21.38
C LEU A 114 -4.47 2.38 20.54
N LYS A 115 -5.25 1.32 20.71
CA LYS A 115 -5.14 0.13 19.87
C LYS A 115 -5.72 0.42 18.48
N THR A 116 -4.86 0.65 17.51
CA THR A 116 -5.26 0.77 16.10
C THR A 116 -5.77 -0.57 15.59
N ASP A 117 -6.93 -0.56 14.94
CA ASP A 117 -7.49 -1.73 14.26
C ASP A 117 -6.98 -1.76 12.82
N GLY A 118 -5.92 -2.52 12.59
CA GLY A 118 -5.20 -2.55 11.32
C GLY A 118 -4.23 -3.73 11.23
N VAL A 119 -3.22 -3.59 10.38
CA VAL A 119 -2.21 -4.61 10.13
C VAL A 119 -0.89 -4.20 10.76
N ALA A 120 -0.22 -5.13 11.44
CA ALA A 120 1.12 -4.90 11.98
C ALA A 120 2.16 -4.93 10.85
N LEU A 121 3.07 -3.95 10.85
CA LEU A 121 4.16 -3.85 9.90
C LEU A 121 5.52 -3.91 10.63
N SER A 122 6.52 -4.47 9.95
CA SER A 122 7.91 -4.49 10.40
C SER A 122 8.77 -3.79 9.35
N LEU A 123 9.40 -2.68 9.71
CA LEU A 123 10.27 -1.91 8.83
C LEU A 123 11.74 -2.09 9.28
N LEU A 124 12.61 -2.51 8.37
CA LEU A 124 14.05 -2.63 8.61
C LEU A 124 14.73 -1.37 8.07
N TYR A 125 15.55 -0.71 8.87
CA TYR A 125 16.37 0.41 8.40
C TYR A 125 17.85 0.06 8.53
N GLU A 126 18.62 0.26 7.46
CA GLU A 126 20.07 0.11 7.44
C GLU A 126 20.72 1.42 6.99
N ASN A 127 21.65 1.95 7.78
CA ASN A 127 22.32 3.24 7.50
C ASN A 127 21.33 4.38 7.20
N SER A 128 20.26 4.46 8.01
CA SER A 128 19.17 5.44 7.88
C SER A 128 18.37 5.34 6.57
N ARG A 129 18.40 4.18 5.91
CA ARG A 129 17.58 3.88 4.73
C ARG A 129 16.65 2.74 5.05
N LEU A 130 15.38 2.91 4.70
CA LEU A 130 14.40 1.81 4.69
C LEU A 130 14.81 0.76 3.65
#